data_AF-A0A4U3AFK3-F1
#
_entry.id   AF-A0A4U3AFK3-F1
#
_cell.length_a   1.000
_cell.length_b   1.000
_cell.length_c   1.000
_cell.angle_alpha   90.00
_cell.angle_beta   90.00
_cell.angle_gamma   90.00
#
_symmetry.space_group_name_H-M   'P 1'
#
loop_
_entity.id
_entity.type
_entity.pdbx_description
1 polymer ?
#
loop_
_entity_poly.entity_id
_entity_poly.type
_entity_poly.pdbx_seq_one_letter_code
_entity_poly.pdbx_strand_id
1 'polypeptide(L)'
;MPRLLQVRMSNIILDEGKKVIPDLTWSPDGRDMLFILENGGGKTSVIQLMMQTILPNVTLTGRKMKETVAKRSNGHIATSWRLDGDQPKYAVFGFSYVNANSESEDLQYFNYYFTHSDDSPLTIETLPMVVNGKLTNYTEYKRTLQRVEGVRVRIPETNEQYKMELQQFQILVEEWKNMQKINGDEGGLLSFSLRQKR
;
A
#
# COMPACT_ATOMS: atom_id res chain seq x y z
N MET A 1 -0.61 9.69 17.25
CA MET A 1 -0.07 8.71 16.29
C MET A 1 -0.81 8.89 14.98
N PRO A 2 -0.13 8.73 13.83
CA PRO A 2 -0.76 8.83 12.52
C PRO A 2 -1.88 7.80 12.38
N ARG A 3 -2.98 8.18 11.72
CA ARG A 3 -4.18 7.33 11.58
C ARG A 3 -4.47 7.02 10.12
N LEU A 4 -4.61 5.75 9.78
CA LEU A 4 -5.04 5.32 8.45
C LEU A 4 -6.48 5.78 8.20
N LEU A 5 -6.67 6.62 7.20
CA LEU A 5 -7.97 7.16 6.82
C LEU A 5 -8.59 6.35 5.70
N GLN A 6 -7.82 6.04 4.66
CA GLN A 6 -8.32 5.37 3.46
C GLN A 6 -7.27 4.46 2.83
N VAL A 7 -7.76 3.50 2.06
CA VAL A 7 -6.99 2.59 1.25
C VAL A 7 -7.60 2.61 -0.15
N ARG A 8 -6.81 2.93 -1.17
CA ARG A 8 -7.23 2.85 -2.57
C ARG A 8 -6.39 1.81 -3.29
N MET A 9 -7.05 0.96 -4.06
CA MET A 9 -6.42 -0.01 -4.93
C MET A 9 -7.02 0.11 -6.32
N SER A 10 -6.18 -0.05 -7.35
CA SER A 10 -6.63 -0.04 -8.74
C SER A 10 -5.97 -1.17 -9.53
N ASN A 11 -6.80 -1.96 -10.21
CA ASN A 11 -6.41 -3.07 -11.08
C ASN A 11 -5.54 -4.13 -10.39
N ILE A 12 -5.96 -4.57 -9.21
CA ILE A 12 -5.29 -5.68 -8.53
C ILE A 12 -5.93 -6.98 -8.97
N ILE A 13 -5.14 -7.81 -9.64
CA ILE A 13 -5.57 -9.10 -10.17
C ILE A 13 -4.91 -10.19 -9.34
N LEU A 14 -5.72 -11.04 -8.70
CA LEU A 14 -5.29 -12.10 -7.81
C LEU A 14 -5.74 -13.47 -8.33
N ASP A 15 -5.16 -14.53 -7.78
CA ASP A 15 -5.54 -15.93 -8.04
C ASP A 15 -5.67 -16.24 -9.54
N GLU A 16 -4.64 -15.88 -10.32
CA GLU A 16 -4.58 -16.09 -11.78
C GLU A 16 -5.75 -15.45 -12.56
N GLY A 17 -6.29 -14.34 -12.06
CA GLY A 17 -7.38 -13.61 -12.73
C GLY A 17 -8.78 -13.95 -12.23
N LYS A 18 -8.91 -14.88 -11.28
CA LYS A 18 -10.21 -15.23 -10.67
C LYS A 18 -10.78 -14.10 -9.82
N LYS A 19 -9.93 -13.21 -9.31
CA LYS A 19 -10.32 -12.10 -8.44
C LYS A 19 -9.72 -10.81 -8.95
N VAL A 20 -10.56 -9.79 -9.03
CA VAL A 20 -10.17 -8.47 -9.47
C VAL A 20 -10.67 -7.46 -8.45
N ILE A 21 -9.73 -6.67 -7.91
CA ILE A 21 -10.03 -5.43 -7.23
C ILE A 21 -9.92 -4.34 -8.32
N PRO A 22 -11.04 -3.74 -8.76
CA PRO A 22 -11.03 -2.65 -9.73
C PRO A 22 -10.47 -1.38 -9.06
N ASP A 23 -10.81 -0.18 -9.55
CA ASP A 23 -10.53 1.04 -8.80
C ASP A 23 -11.51 1.19 -7.64
N LEU A 24 -11.05 0.92 -6.42
CA LEU A 24 -11.87 0.92 -5.22
C LEU A 24 -11.14 1.62 -4.07
N THR A 25 -11.87 2.43 -3.32
CA THR A 25 -11.40 3.10 -2.10
C THR A 25 -12.22 2.65 -0.90
N TRP A 26 -11.55 2.23 0.17
CA TRP A 26 -12.14 1.95 1.47
C TRP A 26 -11.75 3.04 2.47
N SER A 27 -12.71 3.56 3.22
CA SER A 27 -12.53 4.64 4.20
C SER A 27 -12.88 4.19 5.62
N PRO A 28 -11.93 3.66 6.40
CA PRO A 28 -12.14 3.34 7.82
C PRO A 28 -12.20 4.59 8.71
N ASP A 29 -11.91 5.78 8.19
CA ASP A 29 -11.99 7.07 8.88
C ASP A 29 -11.21 7.11 10.21
N GLY A 30 -10.04 6.44 10.24
CA GLY A 30 -9.18 6.39 11.42
C GLY A 30 -9.69 5.47 12.55
N ARG A 31 -10.61 4.56 12.24
CA ARG A 31 -11.10 3.49 13.13
C ARG A 31 -10.57 2.11 12.69
N ASP A 32 -11.00 1.07 13.39
CA ASP A 32 -10.68 -0.31 13.04
C ASP A 32 -11.25 -0.71 11.67
N MET A 33 -10.43 -1.39 10.88
CA MET A 33 -10.83 -1.96 9.59
C MET A 33 -10.89 -3.48 9.70
N LEU A 34 -12.08 -4.05 9.48
CA LEU A 34 -12.30 -5.49 9.47
C LEU A 34 -12.63 -5.98 8.05
N PHE A 35 -11.69 -6.69 7.42
CA PHE A 35 -11.97 -7.45 6.21
C PHE A 35 -12.60 -8.80 6.58
N ILE A 36 -13.90 -8.95 6.28
CA ILE A 36 -14.62 -10.23 6.35
C ILE A 36 -14.73 -10.77 4.93
N LEU A 37 -14.02 -11.86 4.66
CA LEU A 37 -14.08 -12.60 3.41
C LEU A 37 -14.18 -14.08 3.77
N GLU A 38 -14.87 -14.86 2.93
CA GLU A 38 -14.90 -16.32 3.09
C GLU A 38 -13.48 -16.90 3.08
N ASN A 39 -13.30 -18.12 3.63
CA ASN A 39 -12.01 -18.79 3.57
C ASN A 39 -11.58 -18.96 2.11
N GLY A 40 -10.33 -18.59 1.82
CA GLY A 40 -9.84 -18.53 0.45
C GLY A 40 -10.37 -17.32 -0.33
N GLY A 41 -11.09 -16.37 0.27
CA GLY A 41 -11.64 -15.15 -0.35
C GLY A 41 -10.61 -14.04 -0.60
N GLY A 42 -9.36 -14.20 -0.16
CA GLY A 42 -8.26 -13.27 -0.47
C GLY A 42 -7.94 -12.25 0.63
N LYS A 43 -8.42 -12.43 1.86
CA LYS A 43 -8.16 -11.53 3.00
C LYS A 43 -6.67 -11.29 3.23
N THR A 44 -5.88 -12.36 3.31
CA THR A 44 -4.43 -12.28 3.49
C THR A 44 -3.77 -11.52 2.34
N SER A 45 -4.24 -11.74 1.09
CA SER A 45 -3.75 -10.99 -0.07
C SER A 45 -4.05 -9.49 0.04
N VAL A 46 -5.25 -9.10 0.47
CA VAL A 46 -5.63 -7.68 0.70
C VAL A 46 -4.75 -7.03 1.76
N ILE A 47 -4.49 -7.73 2.88
CA ILE A 47 -3.61 -7.24 3.94
C ILE A 47 -2.18 -7.08 3.40
N GLN A 48 -1.67 -8.07 2.66
CA GLN A 48 -0.34 -7.98 2.04
C GLN A 48 -0.22 -6.80 1.08
N LEU A 49 -1.26 -6.56 0.26
CA LEU A 49 -1.33 -5.43 -0.68
C LEU A 49 -1.22 -4.09 0.06
N MET A 50 -2.01 -3.91 1.13
CA MET A 50 -1.93 -2.70 1.97
C MET A 50 -0.54 -2.50 2.56
N MET A 51 0.07 -3.58 3.08
CA MET A 51 1.40 -3.53 3.66
C MET A 51 2.46 -3.05 2.67
N GLN A 52 2.30 -3.24 1.35
CA GLN A 52 3.27 -2.76 0.34
C GLN A 52 3.47 -1.25 0.36
N THR A 53 2.47 -0.49 0.83
CA THR A 53 2.58 0.97 0.95
C THR A 53 3.57 1.39 2.04
N ILE A 54 3.87 0.54 3.02
CA ILE A 54 4.79 0.84 4.13
C ILE A 54 6.01 -0.08 4.15
N LEU A 55 5.83 -1.35 3.76
CA LEU A 55 6.84 -2.40 3.66
C LEU A 55 6.95 -2.85 2.19
N PRO A 56 7.77 -2.18 1.37
CA PRO A 56 7.89 -2.52 -0.04
C PRO A 56 8.34 -3.97 -0.25
N ASN A 57 7.68 -4.65 -1.19
CA ASN A 57 7.93 -6.04 -1.57
C ASN A 57 7.90 -7.05 -0.40
N VAL A 58 7.07 -6.77 0.61
CA VAL A 58 6.98 -7.64 1.79
C VAL A 58 6.25 -8.95 1.48
N THR A 59 6.78 -10.04 2.04
CA THR A 59 6.17 -11.38 2.00
C THR A 59 5.15 -11.53 3.12
N LEU A 60 3.98 -12.13 2.84
CA LEU A 60 3.02 -12.49 3.88
C LEU A 60 2.65 -13.98 3.75
N THR A 61 2.61 -14.72 4.86
CA THR A 61 2.38 -16.19 4.84
C THR A 61 3.31 -16.94 3.87
N GLY A 62 4.58 -16.52 3.79
CA GLY A 62 5.58 -17.12 2.88
C GLY A 62 5.45 -16.74 1.41
N ARG A 63 4.38 -16.03 0.99
CA ARG A 63 4.16 -15.63 -0.41
C ARG A 63 4.70 -14.24 -0.70
N LYS A 64 5.52 -14.11 -1.74
CA LYS A 64 6.02 -12.81 -2.22
C LYS A 64 4.94 -12.07 -2.99
N MET A 65 5.06 -10.75 -3.08
CA MET A 65 4.12 -9.92 -3.83
C MET A 65 3.97 -10.38 -5.30
N LYS A 66 5.09 -10.76 -5.94
CA LYS A 66 5.13 -11.34 -7.30
C LYS A 66 4.25 -12.59 -7.48
N GLU A 67 4.14 -13.41 -6.44
CA GLU A 67 3.36 -14.65 -6.44
C GLU A 67 1.88 -14.38 -6.13
N THR A 68 1.60 -13.28 -5.43
CA THR A 68 0.25 -12.88 -5.03
C THR A 68 -0.54 -12.24 -6.17
N VAL A 69 0.07 -11.38 -6.99
CA VAL A 69 -0.59 -10.72 -8.13
C VAL A 69 -0.33 -11.44 -9.44
N ALA A 70 -1.32 -11.43 -10.33
CA ALA A 70 -1.24 -12.09 -11.62
C ALA A 70 -0.05 -11.60 -12.46
N LYS A 71 0.54 -12.51 -13.24
CA LYS A 71 1.53 -12.17 -14.27
C LYS A 71 0.91 -11.28 -15.34
N ARG A 72 1.73 -10.53 -16.07
CA ARG A 72 1.30 -9.58 -17.13
C ARG A 72 0.31 -8.53 -16.62
N SER A 73 0.44 -8.11 -15.36
CA SER A 73 -0.43 -7.10 -14.74
C SER A 73 0.38 -5.93 -14.20
N ASN A 74 -0.26 -4.79 -14.07
CA ASN A 74 0.25 -3.66 -13.30
C ASN A 74 -0.89 -3.14 -12.41
N GLY A 75 -0.55 -2.53 -11.29
CA GLY A 75 -1.54 -2.06 -10.33
C GLY A 75 -0.98 -0.99 -9.41
N HIS A 76 -1.91 -0.26 -8.80
CA HIS A 76 -1.60 0.86 -7.90
C HIS A 76 -2.30 0.67 -6.57
N ILE A 77 -1.58 0.96 -5.50
CA ILE A 77 -2.07 0.87 -4.12
C ILE A 77 -1.65 2.18 -3.44
N ALA A 78 -2.57 2.79 -2.70
CA ALA A 78 -2.28 3.96 -1.89
C ALA A 78 -3.01 3.87 -0.55
N THR A 79 -2.40 4.45 0.48
CA THR A 79 -3.02 4.67 1.78
C THR A 79 -2.94 6.15 2.14
N SER A 80 -4.03 6.71 2.67
CA SER A 80 -4.06 8.07 3.18
C SER A 80 -4.07 8.06 4.70
N TRP A 81 -3.37 9.01 5.29
CA TRP A 81 -3.09 9.07 6.71
C TRP A 81 -3.34 10.47 7.23
N ARG A 82 -3.95 10.57 8.39
CA ARG A 82 -3.92 11.80 9.21
C ARG A 82 -2.63 11.80 10.00
N LEU A 83 -1.84 12.87 9.89
CA LEU A 83 -0.63 13.07 10.68
C LEU A 83 -0.98 13.74 12.02
N ASP A 84 -0.08 13.61 13.00
CA ASP A 84 -0.14 14.39 14.23
C ASP A 84 0.52 15.76 14.02
N GLY A 85 -0.07 16.81 14.61
CA GLY A 85 0.44 18.18 14.54
C GLY A 85 -0.46 19.15 13.75
N ASP A 86 -0.01 20.39 13.61
CA ASP A 86 -0.82 21.46 13.03
C ASP A 86 -0.80 21.44 11.49
N GLN A 87 0.35 21.19 10.85
CA GLN A 87 0.52 21.05 9.39
C GLN A 87 1.81 20.27 9.05
N PRO A 88 1.88 19.53 7.92
CA PRO A 88 0.77 19.18 7.03
C PRO A 88 -0.16 18.15 7.68
N LYS A 89 -1.47 18.26 7.39
CA LYS A 89 -2.51 17.48 8.07
C LYS A 89 -2.58 16.02 7.60
N TYR A 90 -2.23 15.75 6.35
CA TYR A 90 -2.33 14.42 5.76
C TYR A 90 -1.05 14.00 5.01
N ALA A 91 -0.87 12.68 4.93
CA ALA A 91 0.12 12.06 4.07
C ALA A 91 -0.53 10.95 3.24
N VAL A 92 -0.03 10.75 2.03
CA VAL A 92 -0.36 9.62 1.17
C VAL A 92 0.90 8.82 0.92
N PHE A 93 0.81 7.50 1.10
CA PHE A 93 1.88 6.55 0.80
C PHE A 93 1.37 5.57 -0.25
N GLY A 94 2.15 5.39 -1.30
CA GLY A 94 1.74 4.55 -2.42
C GLY A 94 2.79 3.55 -2.85
N PHE A 95 2.30 2.52 -3.52
CA PHE A 95 3.05 1.44 -4.13
C PHE A 95 2.46 1.16 -5.51
N SER A 96 3.29 1.23 -6.53
CA SER A 96 2.91 0.89 -7.91
C SER A 96 3.81 -0.22 -8.40
N TYR A 97 3.26 -1.19 -9.12
CA TYR A 97 4.00 -2.35 -9.60
C TYR A 97 3.68 -2.72 -11.04
N VAL A 98 4.59 -3.45 -11.66
CA VAL A 98 4.34 -4.27 -12.85
C VAL A 98 4.94 -5.66 -12.65
N ASN A 99 4.09 -6.69 -12.85
CA ASN A 99 4.48 -8.09 -12.82
C ASN A 99 4.60 -8.58 -14.27
N ALA A 100 5.84 -8.84 -14.69
CA ALA A 100 6.14 -9.30 -16.03
C ALA A 100 5.57 -10.71 -16.31
N ASN A 101 5.73 -11.19 -17.54
CA ASN A 101 5.31 -12.54 -17.90
C ASN A 101 6.31 -13.62 -17.44
N SER A 102 7.52 -13.23 -17.01
CA SER A 102 8.62 -14.14 -16.73
C SER A 102 8.71 -14.53 -15.25
N GLU A 103 8.99 -15.82 -15.00
CA GLU A 103 9.29 -16.30 -13.65
C GLU A 103 10.67 -15.86 -13.14
N SER A 104 11.61 -15.56 -14.04
CA SER A 104 12.95 -15.10 -13.65
C SER A 104 13.03 -13.60 -13.37
N GLU A 105 12.09 -12.79 -13.86
CA GLU A 105 12.10 -11.34 -13.68
C GLU A 105 11.46 -10.94 -12.35
N ASP A 106 12.17 -10.24 -11.48
CA ASP A 106 11.58 -9.72 -10.24
C ASP A 106 10.41 -8.76 -10.52
N LEU A 107 9.52 -8.64 -9.53
CA LEU A 107 8.47 -7.63 -9.55
C LEU A 107 9.12 -6.24 -9.61
N GLN A 108 8.81 -5.46 -10.65
CA GLN A 108 9.25 -4.07 -10.70
C GLN A 108 8.22 -3.23 -9.95
N TYR A 109 8.70 -2.35 -9.08
CA TYR A 109 7.85 -1.46 -8.30
C TYR A 109 8.55 -0.15 -7.98
N PHE A 110 7.77 0.85 -7.58
CA PHE A 110 8.25 2.01 -6.86
C PHE A 110 7.27 2.40 -5.76
N ASN A 111 7.81 2.96 -4.70
CA ASN A 111 7.03 3.63 -3.67
C ASN A 111 7.08 5.14 -3.89
N TYR A 112 6.03 5.81 -3.45
CA TYR A 112 5.97 7.26 -3.47
C TYR A 112 5.23 7.76 -2.24
N TYR A 113 5.49 9.00 -1.87
CA TYR A 113 4.73 9.68 -0.85
C TYR A 113 4.59 11.17 -1.13
N PHE A 114 3.58 11.78 -0.54
CA PHE A 114 3.42 13.23 -0.49
C PHE A 114 2.58 13.61 0.73
N THR A 115 2.68 14.86 1.12
CA THR A 115 1.84 15.46 2.15
C THR A 115 0.90 16.48 1.53
N HIS A 116 -0.24 16.70 2.16
CA HIS A 116 -1.23 17.64 1.67
C HIS A 116 -2.13 18.22 2.77
N SER A 117 -2.74 19.35 2.46
CA SER A 117 -3.81 20.01 3.22
C SER A 117 -5.19 19.70 2.59
N ASP A 118 -6.27 20.20 3.20
CA ASP A 118 -7.65 19.96 2.75
C ASP A 118 -7.93 20.55 1.33
N ASP A 119 -7.18 21.57 0.90
CA ASP A 119 -7.33 22.29 -0.38
C ASP A 119 -6.38 21.82 -1.50
N SER A 120 -5.63 20.73 -1.26
CA SER A 120 -4.64 20.23 -2.19
C SER A 120 -5.26 19.69 -3.49
N PRO A 121 -4.67 19.94 -4.66
CA PRO A 121 -5.11 19.34 -5.92
C PRO A 121 -4.83 17.84 -6.00
N LEU A 122 -3.90 17.33 -5.18
CA LEU A 122 -3.57 15.91 -5.08
C LEU A 122 -3.95 15.37 -3.70
N THR A 123 -4.86 14.41 -3.68
CA THR A 123 -5.27 13.59 -2.54
C THR A 123 -5.32 12.13 -2.98
N ILE A 124 -5.65 11.19 -2.10
CA ILE A 124 -5.78 9.77 -2.50
C ILE A 124 -6.90 9.55 -3.54
N GLU A 125 -7.97 10.34 -3.48
CA GLU A 125 -9.10 10.29 -4.43
C GLU A 125 -8.72 10.86 -5.79
N THR A 126 -7.94 11.93 -5.83
CA THR A 126 -7.54 12.58 -7.09
C THR A 126 -6.27 11.98 -7.70
N LEU A 127 -5.66 10.96 -7.07
CA LEU A 127 -4.55 10.22 -7.66
C LEU A 127 -4.93 9.73 -9.07
N PRO A 128 -4.05 9.94 -10.07
CA PRO A 128 -4.33 9.58 -11.46
C PRO A 128 -4.08 8.09 -11.72
N MET A 129 -4.59 7.21 -10.84
CA MET A 129 -4.50 5.76 -11.02
C MET A 129 -5.32 5.31 -12.22
N VAL A 130 -6.46 5.94 -12.44
CA VAL A 130 -7.35 5.74 -13.59
C VAL A 130 -7.67 7.09 -14.22
N VAL A 131 -7.40 7.24 -15.51
CA VAL A 131 -7.67 8.44 -16.30
C VAL A 131 -8.54 8.06 -17.48
N ASN A 132 -9.67 8.75 -17.68
CA ASN A 132 -10.65 8.46 -18.74
C ASN A 132 -11.12 6.99 -18.73
N GLY A 133 -11.33 6.42 -17.54
CA GLY A 133 -11.75 5.02 -17.36
C GLY A 133 -10.67 3.98 -17.67
N LYS A 134 -9.43 4.40 -17.94
CA LYS A 134 -8.29 3.51 -18.21
C LYS A 134 -7.27 3.60 -17.10
N LEU A 135 -6.77 2.44 -16.65
CA LEU A 135 -5.65 2.39 -15.72
C LEU A 135 -4.41 3.05 -16.34
N THR A 136 -3.82 3.99 -15.62
CA THR A 136 -2.54 4.58 -16.00
C THR A 136 -1.45 3.52 -15.86
N ASN A 137 -0.68 3.24 -16.90
CA ASN A 137 0.37 2.21 -16.80
C ASN A 137 1.50 2.63 -15.84
N TYR A 138 2.28 1.67 -15.37
CA TYR A 138 3.38 1.87 -14.42
C TYR A 138 4.32 3.05 -14.75
N THR A 139 4.84 3.11 -15.98
CA THR A 139 5.80 4.14 -16.40
C THR A 139 5.16 5.52 -16.51
N GLU A 140 3.96 5.58 -17.07
CA GLU A 140 3.18 6.81 -17.19
C GLU A 140 2.77 7.33 -15.81
N TYR A 141 2.32 6.45 -14.91
CA TYR A 141 1.93 6.81 -13.56
C TYR A 141 3.09 7.45 -12.79
N LYS A 142 4.29 6.85 -12.86
CA LYS A 142 5.51 7.44 -12.30
C LYS A 142 5.80 8.84 -12.84
N ARG A 143 5.73 9.01 -14.17
CA ARG A 143 5.96 10.31 -14.83
C ARG A 143 4.92 11.36 -14.46
N THR A 144 3.65 10.97 -14.37
CA THR A 144 2.55 11.85 -14.00
C THR A 144 2.72 12.35 -12.57
N LEU A 145 3.04 11.45 -11.62
CA LEU A 145 3.30 11.83 -10.22
C LEU A 145 4.45 12.84 -10.09
N GLN A 146 5.50 12.71 -10.89
CA GLN A 146 6.64 13.65 -10.89
C GLN A 146 6.31 15.04 -11.46
N ARG A 147 5.20 15.18 -12.20
CA ARG A 147 4.78 16.40 -12.89
C ARG A 147 3.58 17.09 -12.25
N VAL A 148 3.06 16.57 -11.13
CA VAL A 148 1.93 17.20 -10.43
C VAL A 148 2.37 18.59 -9.94
N GLU A 149 1.65 19.61 -10.38
CA GLU A 149 1.86 20.98 -9.91
C GLU A 149 1.25 21.20 -8.53
N GLY A 150 1.88 22.05 -7.72
CA GLY A 150 1.39 22.40 -6.37
C GLY A 150 1.62 21.35 -5.28
N VAL A 151 1.95 20.10 -5.63
CA VAL A 151 2.23 19.03 -4.66
C VAL A 151 3.55 18.35 -4.97
N ARG A 152 4.43 18.31 -3.98
CA ARG A 152 5.74 17.67 -4.11
C ARG A 152 5.64 16.18 -3.83
N VAL A 153 5.47 15.39 -4.89
CA VAL A 153 5.55 13.92 -4.80
C VAL A 153 7.00 13.46 -4.75
N ARG A 154 7.32 12.63 -3.76
CA ARG A 154 8.63 12.04 -3.55
C ARG A 154 8.60 10.57 -3.96
N ILE A 155 9.58 10.15 -4.75
CA ILE A 155 9.74 8.77 -5.21
C ILE A 155 11.17 8.33 -4.85
N PRO A 156 11.37 7.72 -3.67
CA PRO A 156 12.69 7.25 -3.26
C PRO A 156 13.26 6.20 -4.21
N GLU A 157 14.58 6.15 -4.31
CA GLU A 157 15.27 5.20 -5.20
C GLU A 157 15.44 3.83 -4.57
N THR A 158 15.51 3.77 -3.23
CA THR A 158 15.73 2.53 -2.47
C THR A 158 14.72 2.35 -1.34
N ASN A 159 14.54 1.10 -0.91
CA ASN A 159 13.69 0.77 0.23
C ASN A 159 14.25 1.33 1.55
N GLU A 160 15.56 1.42 1.67
CA GLU A 160 16.24 2.03 2.82
C GLU A 160 15.93 3.52 2.91
N GLN A 161 16.01 4.23 1.78
CA GLN A 161 15.64 5.64 1.73
C GLN A 161 14.16 5.79 2.08
N TYR A 162 13.27 4.99 1.48
CA TYR A 162 11.84 5.06 1.79
C TYR A 162 11.55 4.80 3.28
N LYS A 163 12.23 3.81 3.89
CA LYS A 163 12.12 3.55 5.33
C LYS A 163 12.49 4.75 6.19
N MET A 164 13.58 5.45 5.86
CA MET A 164 13.98 6.66 6.58
C MET A 164 12.94 7.77 6.42
N GLU A 165 12.41 7.94 5.22
CA GLU A 165 11.37 8.92 4.89
C GLU A 165 10.01 8.60 5.53
N LEU A 166 9.73 7.37 5.97
CA LEU A 166 8.51 7.05 6.73
C LEU A 166 8.60 7.52 8.19
N GLN A 167 9.81 7.54 8.77
CA GLN A 167 10.01 7.87 10.18
C GLN A 167 9.66 9.32 10.53
N GLN A 168 9.87 10.25 9.58
CA GLN A 168 9.47 11.66 9.74
C GLN A 168 7.95 11.83 9.92
N PHE A 169 7.13 10.85 9.50
CA PHE A 169 5.68 10.84 9.69
C PHE A 169 5.24 10.04 10.91
N GLN A 170 6.19 9.63 11.76
CA GLN A 170 5.98 8.71 12.88
C GLN A 170 5.42 7.35 12.45
N ILE A 171 5.63 6.95 11.19
CA ILE A 171 5.30 5.61 10.70
C ILE A 171 6.51 4.71 10.91
N LEU A 172 6.44 3.87 11.94
CA LEU A 172 7.54 3.00 12.32
C LEU A 172 7.44 1.65 11.59
N VAL A 173 8.33 1.43 10.63
CA VAL A 173 8.46 0.17 9.88
C VAL A 173 8.51 -1.08 10.77
N GLU A 174 9.08 -0.97 11.97
CA GLU A 174 9.16 -2.10 12.91
C GLU A 174 7.78 -2.48 13.49
N GLU A 175 6.86 -1.54 13.68
CA GLU A 175 5.47 -1.83 14.07
C GLU A 175 4.76 -2.63 12.98
N TRP A 176 5.01 -2.28 11.72
CA TRP A 176 4.44 -2.97 10.57
C TRP A 176 5.02 -4.36 10.37
N LYS A 177 6.30 -4.58 10.67
CA LYS A 177 6.89 -5.93 10.70
C LYS A 177 6.25 -6.79 11.80
N ASN A 178 5.85 -6.20 12.93
CA ASN A 178 5.09 -6.94 13.95
C ASN A 178 3.70 -7.30 13.43
N MET A 179 3.01 -6.39 12.75
CA MET A 179 1.73 -6.69 12.08
C MET A 179 1.88 -7.79 11.02
N GLN A 180 2.96 -7.75 10.22
CA GLN A 180 3.30 -8.80 9.25
C GLN A 180 3.46 -10.16 9.92
N LYS A 181 4.16 -10.24 11.06
CA LYS A 181 4.32 -11.50 11.82
C LYS A 181 2.98 -12.02 12.34
N ILE A 182 2.18 -11.15 12.95
CA ILE A 182 0.86 -11.52 13.50
C ILE A 182 -0.08 -12.03 12.41
N ASN A 183 -0.07 -11.39 11.23
CA ASN A 183 -0.92 -11.81 10.10
C ASN A 183 -0.32 -12.95 9.28
N GLY A 184 0.98 -13.21 9.41
CA GLY A 184 1.70 -14.31 8.76
C GLY A 184 1.56 -15.64 9.51
N ASP A 185 1.43 -15.58 10.83
CA ASP A 185 1.08 -16.72 11.67
C ASP A 185 -0.45 -16.74 11.81
N GLU A 186 -1.17 -17.56 11.03
CA GLU A 186 -2.64 -17.70 11.11
C GLU A 186 -3.18 -18.15 12.50
N GLY A 187 -2.30 -18.29 13.52
CA GLY A 187 -2.61 -18.51 14.95
C GLY A 187 -1.84 -17.61 15.94
N GLY A 188 -1.20 -16.53 15.50
CA GLY A 188 -0.21 -15.75 16.28
C GLY A 188 -0.75 -14.94 17.48
N LEU A 189 -2.07 -14.85 17.68
CA LEU A 189 -2.65 -14.17 18.84
C LEU A 189 -2.35 -14.91 20.16
N LEU A 190 -2.12 -16.22 20.13
CA LEU A 190 -1.86 -17.02 21.34
C LEU A 190 -0.44 -16.78 21.90
N SER A 191 0.55 -16.50 21.06
CA SER A 191 1.93 -16.25 21.50
C SER A 191 2.18 -14.79 21.92
N PHE A 192 1.45 -13.84 21.34
CA PHE A 192 1.59 -12.41 21.66
C PHE A 192 1.09 -12.08 23.08
N SER A 193 0.01 -12.71 23.53
CA SER A 193 -0.58 -12.51 24.87
C SER A 193 0.33 -12.97 26.02
N LEU A 194 1.22 -13.95 25.77
CA LEU A 194 2.14 -14.48 26.78
C LEU A 194 3.38 -13.60 27.01
N ARG A 195 3.71 -12.67 26.10
CA ARG A 195 4.88 -11.79 26.23
C ARG A 195 4.61 -10.46 26.95
N GLN A 196 3.35 -10.06 27.15
CA GLN A 196 3.00 -8.85 27.89
C GLN A 196 2.76 -9.09 29.40
N LYS A 197 3.00 -10.31 29.90
CA LYS A 197 2.87 -10.66 31.33
C LYS A 197 4.21 -10.90 32.04
N ARG A 198 5.31 -10.31 31.56
CA ARG A 198 6.60 -10.35 32.27
C ARG A 198 7.18 -8.95 32.42
#